data_AF-A0A9R1V8T5-F1
#
_entry.id   AF-A0A9R1V8T5-F1
#
_cell.length_a   1.000
_cell.length_b   1.000
_cell.length_c   1.000
_cell.angle_alpha   90.00
_cell.angle_beta   90.00
_cell.angle_gamma   90.00
#
_symmetry.space_group_name_H-M   'P 1'
#
loop_
_entity.id
_entity.type
_entity.pdbx_description
1 polymer ?
#
loop_
_entity_poly.entity_id
_entity_poly.type
_entity_poly.pdbx_seq_one_letter_code
_entity_poly.pdbx_strand_id
1 'polypeptide(L)'
;MIILMKCKRFDDNSIEDETLSGFDDNQSNHNHQHSNHQHVIINGKQYWIPKVPDKVKPELKGHYKSYEDIIDMYYKYALAAGFNVRKTTNRKNAQHIIRLTYLVCNRQGLPNTCPVDTLNPIKSKIQRRTDSRRTACIRFNMIKGRSTCLLYEFVEEHNHELMSQDNILFSRYHRQLNSCRNRSLSVFLIRMMVPPKLTVYILPLFRYDMVFVPFTGIDNHKKYVTFGDRLLSKEGIDLYTWLLKSFLKAFGKQPILVLSDKDPTMKNSIANVFPDSIHRLCMRHITSKLPSKVTIFHLISFQSTLHSL
;
A
#
# COMPACT_ATOMS: atom_id res chain seq x y z
N MET A 1 -12.53 11.98 27.01
CA MET A 1 -11.75 11.89 25.76
C MET A 1 -12.51 12.64 24.68
N ILE A 2 -11.87 13.59 24.01
CA ILE A 2 -12.44 14.32 22.87
C ILE A 2 -11.86 13.71 21.61
N ILE A 3 -12.72 13.35 20.65
CA ILE A 3 -12.29 12.71 19.41
C ILE A 3 -12.74 13.55 18.22
N LEU A 4 -11.89 13.63 17.21
CA LEU A 4 -12.15 14.18 15.91
C LEU A 4 -12.08 13.04 14.89
N MET A 5 -13.23 12.71 14.34
CA MET A 5 -13.38 11.77 13.24
C MET A 5 -13.47 12.55 11.94
N LYS A 6 -12.66 12.17 10.95
CA LYS A 6 -12.75 12.75 9.61
C LYS A 6 -13.13 11.65 8.64
N CYS A 7 -14.03 11.94 7.71
CA CYS A 7 -14.26 11.07 6.58
C CYS A 7 -13.73 11.77 5.35
N LYS A 8 -12.82 11.08 4.64
CA LYS A 8 -12.36 11.58 3.36
C LYS A 8 -12.45 10.49 2.30
N ARG A 9 -13.29 10.78 1.31
CA ARG A 9 -13.22 10.21 -0.03
C ARG A 9 -12.22 11.00 -0.87
N PHE A 10 -11.42 10.27 -1.64
CA PHE A 10 -10.45 10.88 -2.56
C PHE A 10 -11.04 10.79 -3.96
N ASP A 11 -11.70 11.87 -4.38
CA ASP A 11 -12.27 11.95 -5.73
C ASP A 11 -11.14 12.33 -6.71
N ASP A 12 -11.04 11.58 -7.82
CA ASP A 12 -10.01 11.68 -8.86
C ASP A 12 -10.09 12.93 -9.75
N ASN A 13 -10.91 13.93 -9.40
CA ASN A 13 -11.19 15.10 -10.25
C ASN A 13 -10.11 16.19 -10.26
N SER A 14 -8.83 15.81 -10.17
CA SER A 14 -7.76 16.71 -10.64
C SER A 14 -6.68 15.87 -11.31
N ILE A 15 -6.67 15.98 -12.64
CA ILE A 15 -5.65 15.55 -13.61
C ILE A 15 -6.01 14.21 -14.27
N GLU A 16 -6.59 14.33 -15.48
CA GLU A 16 -6.60 13.32 -16.52
C GLU A 16 -5.16 12.82 -16.74
N ASP A 17 -4.95 11.51 -16.67
CA ASP A 17 -3.81 10.89 -17.32
C ASP A 17 -4.24 9.52 -17.84
N GLU A 18 -4.21 9.39 -19.15
CA GLU A 18 -4.36 8.15 -19.89
C GLU A 18 -3.26 7.17 -19.43
N THR A 19 -3.67 5.99 -18.95
CA THR A 19 -3.01 4.68 -19.15
C THR A 19 -3.53 3.69 -18.12
N LEU A 20 -4.80 3.31 -18.24
CA LEU A 20 -5.34 2.01 -17.84
C LEU A 20 -6.65 1.80 -18.62
N SER A 21 -6.58 1.84 -19.95
CA SER A 21 -7.64 1.32 -20.79
C SER A 21 -7.38 -0.18 -21.05
N GLY A 22 -8.31 -1.01 -20.62
CA GLY A 22 -8.39 -2.41 -21.04
C GLY A 22 -8.39 -3.44 -19.93
N PHE A 23 -9.31 -3.33 -18.96
CA PHE A 23 -9.94 -4.50 -18.36
C PHE A 23 -11.42 -4.17 -18.18
N ASP A 24 -12.23 -4.59 -19.16
CA ASP A 24 -13.68 -4.49 -19.11
C ASP A 24 -14.21 -5.43 -18.02
N ASP A 25 -14.85 -4.87 -17.00
CA ASP A 25 -15.63 -5.60 -16.01
C ASP A 25 -17.04 -5.83 -16.57
N ASN A 26 -17.29 -7.03 -17.10
CA ASN A 26 -18.65 -7.55 -17.24
C ASN A 26 -18.93 -8.59 -16.15
N GLN A 27 -19.71 -8.13 -15.17
CA GLN A 27 -20.66 -8.82 -14.28
C GLN A 27 -20.48 -10.33 -14.02
N SER A 28 -20.17 -10.62 -12.76
CA SER A 28 -20.79 -11.61 -11.87
C SER A 28 -21.24 -12.94 -12.48
N ASN A 29 -20.51 -14.02 -12.14
CA ASN A 29 -21.15 -15.22 -11.63
C ASN A 29 -20.21 -16.14 -10.84
N HIS A 30 -20.84 -16.89 -9.94
CA HIS A 30 -20.34 -17.70 -8.85
C HIS A 30 -19.18 -18.68 -9.13
N ASN A 31 -18.39 -18.89 -8.06
CA ASN A 31 -17.70 -20.13 -7.71
C ASN A 31 -16.81 -20.77 -8.79
N HIS A 32 -15.53 -20.37 -8.85
CA HIS A 32 -14.42 -21.32 -9.06
C HIS A 32 -13.13 -20.74 -8.48
N GLN A 33 -12.49 -21.48 -7.57
CA GLN A 33 -11.12 -21.22 -7.13
C GLN A 33 -10.17 -21.46 -8.31
N HIS A 34 -10.09 -20.52 -9.25
CA HIS A 34 -9.04 -20.54 -10.25
C HIS A 34 -7.75 -20.07 -9.58
N SER A 35 -6.90 -21.01 -9.22
CA SER A 35 -5.55 -20.68 -8.75
C SER A 35 -4.80 -19.99 -9.90
N ASN A 36 -4.32 -18.77 -9.66
CA ASN A 36 -3.50 -17.96 -10.59
C ASN A 36 -2.11 -18.56 -10.85
N HIS A 37 -1.88 -19.79 -10.39
CA HIS A 37 -0.62 -20.49 -10.48
C HIS A 37 -0.86 -21.98 -10.66
N GLN A 38 0.09 -22.64 -11.30
CA GLN A 38 0.18 -24.08 -11.42
C GLN A 38 1.13 -24.61 -10.35
N HIS A 39 0.69 -25.62 -9.60
CA HIS A 39 1.52 -26.32 -8.64
C HIS A 39 2.18 -27.53 -9.32
N VAL A 40 3.49 -27.66 -9.18
CA VAL A 40 4.30 -28.71 -9.82
C VAL A 40 5.22 -29.33 -8.78
N ILE A 41 5.39 -30.65 -8.81
CA ILE A 41 6.34 -31.36 -7.95
C ILE A 41 7.51 -31.83 -8.81
N ILE A 42 8.71 -31.28 -8.56
CA ILE A 42 9.93 -31.62 -9.29
C ILE A 42 10.91 -32.23 -8.29
N ASN A 43 11.34 -33.47 -8.52
CA ASN A 43 12.29 -34.19 -7.66
C ASN A 43 11.88 -34.20 -6.16
N GLY A 44 10.59 -34.40 -5.89
CA GLY A 44 10.03 -34.43 -4.52
C GLY A 44 9.88 -33.06 -3.85
N LYS A 45 10.12 -31.96 -4.56
CA LYS A 45 9.96 -30.59 -4.05
C LYS A 45 8.79 -29.88 -4.72
N GLN A 46 8.07 -29.09 -3.94
CA GLN A 46 6.92 -28.31 -4.40
C GLN A 46 7.37 -27.00 -5.04
N TYR A 47 6.81 -26.71 -6.21
CA TYR A 47 7.02 -25.50 -6.97
C TYR A 47 5.69 -24.88 -7.42
N TRP A 48 5.68 -23.56 -7.53
CA TRP A 48 4.54 -22.76 -8.01
C TRP A 48 5.00 -21.96 -9.24
N ILE A 49 4.29 -22.14 -10.35
CA ILE A 49 4.54 -21.43 -11.62
C ILE A 49 3.38 -20.46 -11.85
N PRO A 50 3.61 -19.15 -12.01
CA PRO A 50 2.55 -18.18 -12.22
C PRO A 50 1.92 -18.34 -13.61
N LYS A 51 0.59 -18.23 -13.71
CA LYS A 51 -0.13 -18.23 -15.00
C LYS A 51 -0.22 -16.80 -15.52
N VAL A 52 0.81 -16.35 -16.25
CA VAL A 52 0.90 -15.00 -16.83
C VAL A 52 0.83 -15.07 -18.36
N PRO A 53 0.13 -14.14 -19.04
CA PRO A 53 0.16 -14.06 -20.51
C PRO A 53 1.58 -13.86 -21.06
N ASP A 54 1.89 -14.51 -22.18
CA ASP A 54 3.24 -14.49 -22.75
C ASP A 54 3.72 -13.07 -23.13
N LYS A 55 2.80 -12.16 -23.44
CA LYS A 55 3.10 -10.74 -23.73
C LYS A 55 3.82 -10.01 -22.58
N VAL A 56 3.62 -10.45 -21.33
CA VAL A 56 4.20 -9.81 -20.14
C VAL A 56 5.44 -10.59 -19.66
N LYS A 57 5.71 -11.77 -20.23
CA LYS A 57 6.86 -12.58 -19.83
C LYS A 57 8.16 -11.98 -20.37
N PRO A 58 9.26 -12.02 -19.59
CA PRO A 58 10.57 -11.61 -20.06
C PRO A 58 11.03 -12.46 -21.25
N GLU A 59 11.43 -11.80 -22.34
CA GLU A 59 11.97 -12.47 -23.52
C GLU A 59 13.43 -12.86 -23.27
N LEU A 60 13.72 -14.16 -23.26
CA LEU A 60 15.09 -14.68 -23.14
C LEU A 60 15.97 -14.15 -24.28
N LYS A 61 17.17 -13.70 -23.92
CA LYS A 61 18.14 -13.04 -24.84
C LYS A 61 17.64 -11.71 -25.42
N GLY A 62 16.58 -11.12 -24.85
CA GLY A 62 16.13 -9.78 -25.19
C GLY A 62 17.18 -8.70 -24.87
N HIS A 63 17.27 -7.71 -25.76
CA HIS A 63 18.08 -6.51 -25.57
C HIS A 63 17.21 -5.36 -25.07
N TYR A 64 17.62 -4.75 -23.96
CA TYR A 64 16.93 -3.61 -23.36
C TYR A 64 17.81 -2.36 -23.43
N LYS A 65 17.18 -1.18 -23.57
CA LYS A 65 17.90 0.08 -23.82
C LYS A 65 18.65 0.58 -22.59
N SER A 66 18.06 0.36 -21.41
CA SER A 66 18.61 0.78 -20.11
C SER A 66 18.48 -0.32 -19.05
N TYR A 67 19.30 -0.17 -18.00
CA TYR A 67 19.18 -0.91 -16.74
C TYR A 67 17.79 -0.73 -16.10
N GLU A 68 17.21 0.46 -16.21
CA GLU A 68 15.89 0.78 -15.66
C GLU A 68 14.77 0.04 -16.39
N ASP A 69 14.86 -0.10 -17.71
CA ASP A 69 13.85 -0.79 -18.53
C ASP A 69 13.71 -2.26 -18.15
N ILE A 70 14.83 -2.96 -17.91
CA ILE A 70 14.79 -4.37 -17.46
C ILE A 70 14.12 -4.47 -16.09
N ILE A 71 14.45 -3.55 -15.20
CA ILE A 71 13.89 -3.54 -13.85
C ILE A 71 12.39 -3.32 -13.92
N ASP A 72 11.94 -2.32 -14.68
CA ASP A 72 10.52 -2.00 -14.83
C ASP A 72 9.75 -3.15 -15.49
N MET A 73 10.28 -3.72 -16.56
CA MET A 73 9.74 -4.93 -17.20
C MET A 73 9.58 -6.07 -16.20
N TYR A 74 10.61 -6.37 -15.41
CA TYR A 74 10.53 -7.48 -14.45
C TYR A 74 9.60 -7.19 -13.28
N TYR A 75 9.48 -5.93 -12.85
CA TYR A 75 8.48 -5.55 -11.87
C TYR A 75 7.05 -5.72 -12.40
N LYS A 76 6.78 -5.37 -13.66
CA LYS A 76 5.48 -5.60 -14.32
C LYS A 76 5.14 -7.08 -14.38
N TYR A 77 6.11 -7.91 -14.77
CA TYR A 77 5.96 -9.37 -14.74
C TYR A 77 5.67 -9.89 -13.32
N ALA A 78 6.47 -9.48 -12.33
CA ALA A 78 6.30 -9.90 -10.95
C ALA A 78 4.96 -9.48 -10.34
N LEU A 79 4.46 -8.30 -10.75
CA LEU A 79 3.14 -7.83 -10.38
C LEU A 79 2.05 -8.76 -10.92
N ALA A 80 2.07 -9.05 -12.23
CA ALA A 80 1.11 -9.96 -12.86
C ALA A 80 1.20 -11.39 -12.30
N ALA A 81 2.40 -11.83 -11.94
CA ALA A 81 2.66 -13.14 -11.34
C ALA A 81 2.34 -13.22 -9.83
N GLY A 82 2.08 -12.09 -9.16
CA GLY A 82 1.74 -12.08 -7.73
C GLY A 82 2.92 -12.29 -6.78
N PHE A 83 4.11 -11.73 -7.08
CA PHE A 83 5.24 -11.78 -6.16
C PHE A 83 6.02 -10.47 -6.07
N ASN A 84 6.82 -10.35 -5.01
CA ASN A 84 7.64 -9.17 -4.76
C ASN A 84 9.08 -9.41 -5.23
N VAL A 85 9.68 -8.43 -5.89
CA VAL A 85 11.08 -8.47 -6.35
C VAL A 85 12.02 -7.86 -5.31
N ARG A 86 13.22 -8.43 -5.17
CA ARG A 86 14.37 -7.83 -4.50
C ARG A 86 15.57 -7.75 -5.46
N LYS A 87 16.30 -6.63 -5.40
CA LYS A 87 17.60 -6.47 -6.08
C LYS A 87 18.67 -7.15 -5.24
N THR A 88 19.44 -8.08 -5.81
CA THR A 88 20.55 -8.76 -5.11
C THR A 88 21.90 -8.17 -5.53
N THR A 89 22.97 -8.56 -4.85
CA THR A 89 24.34 -8.03 -4.95
C THR A 89 24.81 -7.87 -6.39
N ASN A 90 25.20 -6.63 -6.72
CA ASN A 90 25.90 -6.28 -7.93
C ASN A 90 27.35 -6.76 -7.81
N ARG A 91 27.77 -7.76 -8.60
CA ARG A 91 29.21 -8.03 -8.74
C ARG A 91 29.81 -6.91 -9.60
N LYS A 92 30.66 -6.09 -8.97
CA LYS A 92 31.43 -5.04 -9.63
C LYS A 92 32.74 -5.63 -10.16
N ASN A 93 33.20 -5.20 -11.34
CA ASN A 93 34.56 -5.50 -11.79
C ASN A 93 35.58 -4.65 -11.01
N ALA A 94 36.88 -4.91 -11.22
CA ALA A 94 37.99 -4.11 -10.69
C ALA A 94 37.86 -2.59 -10.95
N GLN A 95 37.16 -2.19 -12.02
CA GLN A 95 36.89 -0.80 -12.41
C GLN A 95 35.57 -0.23 -11.84
N HIS A 96 34.98 -0.83 -10.81
CA HIS A 96 33.74 -0.38 -10.16
C HIS A 96 32.44 -0.39 -11.00
N ILE A 97 32.47 -0.85 -12.26
CA ILE A 97 31.30 -0.99 -13.13
C ILE A 97 30.46 -2.22 -12.73
N ILE A 98 29.14 -2.03 -12.56
CA ILE A 98 28.15 -3.07 -12.29
C ILE A 98 28.00 -3.93 -13.55
N ARG A 99 28.46 -5.19 -13.51
CA ARG A 99 28.42 -6.09 -14.68
C ARG A 99 27.24 -7.05 -14.67
N LEU A 100 26.80 -7.45 -13.48
CA LEU A 100 25.81 -8.50 -13.30
C LEU A 100 24.87 -8.16 -12.14
N THR A 101 23.59 -8.06 -12.46
CA THR A 101 22.53 -7.79 -11.50
C THR A 101 21.54 -8.94 -11.52
N TYR A 102 21.12 -9.35 -10.32
CA TYR A 102 20.12 -10.38 -10.14
C TYR A 102 18.87 -9.76 -9.53
N LEU A 103 17.74 -9.93 -10.20
CA LEU A 103 16.43 -9.70 -9.61
C LEU A 103 15.84 -11.04 -9.24
N VAL A 104 15.41 -11.15 -8.00
CA VAL A 104 14.92 -12.41 -7.43
C VAL A 104 13.67 -12.17 -6.61
N CYS A 105 12.88 -13.21 -6.36
CA CYS A 105 11.73 -13.10 -5.46
C CYS A 105 12.16 -12.77 -4.01
N ASN A 106 11.36 -11.95 -3.32
CA ASN A 106 11.58 -11.53 -1.94
C ASN A 106 11.22 -12.59 -0.90
N ARG A 107 10.36 -13.57 -1.24
CA ARG A 107 10.03 -14.73 -0.39
C ARG A 107 10.98 -15.91 -0.58
N GLN A 108 12.12 -15.68 -1.25
CA GLN A 108 13.14 -16.70 -1.48
C GLN A 108 13.85 -17.15 -0.19
N GLY A 109 14.08 -18.44 -0.08
CA GLY A 109 15.00 -19.08 0.89
C GLY A 109 14.32 -20.20 1.66
N LEU A 110 15.00 -21.35 1.82
CA LEU A 110 14.64 -22.28 2.88
C LEU A 110 15.18 -21.74 4.21
N PRO A 111 14.47 -21.90 5.34
CA PRO A 111 15.03 -21.59 6.65
C PRO A 111 16.27 -22.47 6.89
N ASN A 112 17.41 -21.87 7.25
CA ASN A 112 18.51 -22.64 7.82
C ASN A 112 18.05 -23.18 9.18
N THR A 113 17.69 -24.45 9.24
CA THR A 113 17.55 -25.18 10.50
C THR A 113 18.94 -25.58 10.97
N CYS A 114 19.71 -24.60 11.48
CA CYS A 114 20.79 -24.96 12.39
C CYS A 114 20.15 -25.21 13.75
N PRO A 115 20.46 -26.32 14.44
CA PRO A 115 20.07 -26.48 15.84
C PRO A 115 20.60 -25.29 16.64
N VAL A 116 19.71 -24.48 17.17
CA VAL A 116 20.07 -23.42 18.09
C VAL A 116 20.27 -24.08 19.45
N ASP A 117 21.51 -24.39 19.79
CA ASP A 117 21.85 -24.78 21.15
C ASP A 117 21.67 -23.55 22.06
N THR A 118 20.57 -23.54 22.80
CA THR A 118 20.11 -22.39 23.60
C THR A 118 21.05 -22.13 24.80
N LEU A 119 21.96 -23.06 25.09
CA LEU A 119 22.91 -22.98 26.20
C LEU A 119 24.26 -22.33 25.81
N ASN A 120 24.48 -22.00 24.54
CA ASN A 120 25.76 -21.49 24.05
C ASN A 120 25.71 -20.00 23.62
N PRO A 121 26.02 -19.04 24.52
CA PRO A 121 25.87 -17.61 24.26
C PRO A 121 26.82 -17.05 23.17
N ILE A 122 27.90 -17.77 22.85
CA ILE A 122 28.97 -17.32 21.93
C ILE A 122 28.59 -17.52 20.45
N LYS A 123 27.62 -18.39 20.13
CA LYS A 123 27.16 -18.65 18.75
C LYS A 123 25.92 -17.83 18.35
N SER A 124 25.56 -16.81 19.12
CA SER A 124 24.39 -15.95 18.90
C SER A 124 24.61 -14.81 17.89
N LYS A 125 25.67 -14.84 17.08
CA LYS A 125 25.78 -13.89 15.96
C LYS A 125 24.62 -14.17 15.01
N ILE A 126 23.68 -13.21 14.91
CA ILE A 126 22.64 -13.20 13.87
C ILE A 126 23.36 -13.21 12.52
N GLN A 127 23.52 -14.40 11.95
CA GLN A 127 24.13 -14.56 10.64
C GLN A 127 23.14 -14.12 9.58
N ARG A 128 23.54 -13.18 8.72
CA ARG A 128 22.78 -12.87 7.50
C ARG A 128 22.91 -14.06 6.55
N ARG A 129 21.78 -14.75 6.40
CA ARG A 129 21.54 -15.90 5.52
C ARG A 129 21.96 -15.58 4.08
N THR A 130 22.89 -16.33 3.49
CA THR A 130 22.91 -16.50 2.02
C THR A 130 23.72 -17.73 1.60
N ASP A 131 23.03 -18.74 1.06
CA ASP A 131 23.58 -19.74 0.14
C ASP A 131 22.43 -20.33 -0.68
N SER A 132 22.57 -20.28 -2.01
CA SER A 132 21.43 -20.26 -2.93
C SER A 132 20.92 -21.65 -3.30
N ARG A 133 19.59 -21.84 -3.29
CA ARG A 133 18.84 -22.53 -4.36
C ARG A 133 17.61 -21.69 -4.74
N ARG A 134 17.36 -21.59 -6.05
CA ARG A 134 16.70 -20.48 -6.78
C ARG A 134 15.17 -20.48 -6.65
N THR A 135 14.57 -19.29 -6.72
CA THR A 135 13.13 -19.08 -7.01
C THR A 135 12.96 -17.80 -7.80
N ALA A 136 12.13 -17.83 -8.83
CA ALA A 136 11.98 -16.86 -9.90
C ALA A 136 13.04 -15.75 -9.96
N CYS A 137 13.97 -15.96 -10.88
CA CYS A 137 15.17 -15.14 -11.02
C CYS A 137 15.25 -14.67 -12.47
N ILE A 138 15.54 -13.39 -12.67
CA ILE A 138 16.18 -12.96 -13.91
C ILE A 138 17.63 -12.60 -13.67
N ARG A 139 18.47 -12.90 -14.66
CA ARG A 139 19.86 -12.47 -14.71
C ARG A 139 20.12 -11.74 -16.01
N PHE A 140 20.70 -10.56 -15.86
CA PHE A 140 21.08 -9.74 -16.99
C PHE A 140 22.44 -9.09 -16.77
N ASN A 141 23.14 -8.82 -17.86
CA ASN A 141 24.41 -8.13 -17.84
C ASN A 141 24.37 -6.87 -18.70
N MET A 142 25.19 -5.88 -18.34
CA MET A 142 25.41 -4.72 -19.19
C MET A 142 26.49 -5.03 -20.23
N ILE A 143 26.23 -4.70 -21.49
CA ILE A 143 27.19 -4.91 -22.57
C ILE A 143 28.26 -3.82 -22.49
N LYS A 144 29.54 -4.21 -22.52
CA LYS A 144 30.65 -3.24 -22.47
C LYS A 144 30.57 -2.30 -23.69
N GLY A 145 30.61 -0.99 -23.44
CA GLY A 145 30.60 0.04 -24.48
C GLY A 145 29.21 0.41 -25.03
N ARG A 146 28.13 -0.17 -24.50
CA ARG A 146 26.74 0.23 -24.82
C ARG A 146 25.96 0.44 -23.53
N SER A 147 24.90 1.26 -23.56
CA SER A 147 23.95 1.37 -22.43
C SER A 147 22.99 0.17 -22.35
N THR A 148 23.06 -0.74 -23.33
CA THR A 148 22.12 -1.84 -23.48
C THR A 148 22.43 -3.01 -22.56
N CYS A 149 21.36 -3.62 -22.06
CA CYS A 149 21.42 -4.76 -21.16
C CYS A 149 20.89 -6.02 -21.86
N LEU A 150 21.53 -7.16 -21.63
CA LEU A 150 21.14 -8.45 -22.17
C LEU A 150 20.61 -9.34 -21.04
N LEU A 151 19.34 -9.74 -21.17
CA LEU A 151 18.70 -10.71 -20.31
C LEU A 151 19.08 -12.13 -20.77
N TYR A 152 19.83 -12.89 -19.98
CA TYR A 152 20.37 -14.19 -20.43
C TYR A 152 19.79 -15.38 -19.67
N GLU A 153 19.20 -15.18 -18.51
CA GLU A 153 18.58 -16.26 -17.73
C GLU A 153 17.26 -15.76 -17.14
N PHE A 154 16.22 -16.57 -17.30
CA PHE A 154 14.91 -16.39 -16.72
C PHE A 154 14.44 -17.74 -16.18
N VAL A 155 14.05 -17.76 -14.91
CA VAL A 155 13.48 -18.93 -14.23
C VAL A 155 12.12 -18.50 -13.70
N GLU A 156 11.07 -19.23 -14.01
CA GLU A 156 9.68 -18.91 -13.59
C GLU A 156 9.28 -19.56 -12.26
N GLU A 157 9.93 -20.67 -11.90
CA GLU A 157 9.52 -21.51 -10.77
C GLU A 157 9.76 -20.84 -9.40
N HIS A 158 8.76 -20.88 -8.53
CA HIS A 158 8.83 -20.45 -7.13
C HIS A 158 8.76 -21.65 -6.18
N ASN A 159 9.44 -21.56 -5.03
CA ASN A 159 9.40 -22.57 -3.97
C ASN A 159 8.39 -22.24 -2.85
N HIS A 160 7.54 -21.26 -3.09
CA HIS A 160 6.54 -20.78 -2.16
C HIS A 160 5.29 -20.42 -2.95
N GLU A 161 4.14 -20.44 -2.27
CA GLU A 161 2.88 -19.99 -2.86
C GLU A 161 2.95 -18.50 -3.23
N LEU A 162 2.38 -18.19 -4.38
CA LEU A 162 2.28 -16.83 -4.91
C LEU A 162 1.15 -16.07 -4.21
N MET A 163 1.26 -14.74 -4.18
CA MET A 163 0.22 -13.91 -3.58
C MET A 163 -1.03 -13.95 -4.47
N SER A 164 -2.22 -13.97 -3.84
CA SER A 164 -3.47 -13.78 -4.58
C SER A 164 -3.54 -12.38 -5.19
N GLN A 165 -4.35 -12.25 -6.26
CA GLN A 165 -4.51 -10.97 -6.96
C GLN A 165 -4.95 -9.85 -6.02
N ASP A 166 -5.87 -10.15 -5.09
CA ASP A 166 -6.38 -9.22 -4.08
C ASP A 166 -5.28 -8.66 -3.16
N ASN A 167 -4.22 -9.45 -2.94
CA ASN A 167 -3.12 -9.08 -2.05
C ASN A 167 -1.97 -8.35 -2.77
N ILE A 168 -1.99 -8.26 -4.10
CA ILE A 168 -0.98 -7.53 -4.89
C ILE A 168 -0.89 -6.06 -4.47
N LEU A 169 -2.00 -5.50 -3.99
CA LEU A 169 -2.13 -4.12 -3.51
C LEU A 169 -1.18 -3.80 -2.35
N PHE A 170 -0.84 -4.81 -1.55
CA PHE A 170 0.08 -4.71 -0.41
C PHE A 170 1.54 -5.02 -0.78
N SER A 171 1.82 -5.26 -2.06
CA SER A 171 3.17 -5.50 -2.57
C SER A 171 4.08 -4.30 -2.31
N ARG A 172 5.40 -4.56 -2.25
CA ARG A 172 6.43 -3.53 -2.14
C ARG A 172 6.48 -2.62 -3.36
N TYR A 173 6.02 -3.10 -4.51
CA TYR A 173 5.92 -2.29 -5.72
C TYR A 173 4.91 -1.16 -5.52
N HIS A 174 3.70 -1.49 -5.06
CA HIS A 174 2.66 -0.49 -4.79
C HIS A 174 2.96 0.42 -3.60
N ARG A 175 3.80 -0.01 -2.66
CA ARG A 175 4.30 0.85 -1.55
C ARG A 175 5.35 1.89 -1.96
N GLN A 176 5.92 1.79 -3.16
CA GLN A 176 6.90 2.77 -3.64
C GLN A 176 6.20 4.02 -4.17
N LEU A 177 6.54 5.17 -3.58
CA LEU A 177 5.94 6.46 -3.88
C LEU A 177 6.56 7.09 -5.13
N ASN A 178 6.23 6.58 -6.31
CA ASN A 178 6.66 7.19 -7.57
C ASN A 178 5.49 8.03 -8.12
N SER A 179 5.56 9.38 -8.00
CA SER A 179 4.75 10.42 -8.71
C SER A 179 4.53 11.69 -7.85
N CYS A 180 4.33 12.83 -8.52
CA CYS A 180 3.79 14.08 -7.94
C CYS A 180 2.43 13.90 -7.23
N ARG A 181 1.58 12.98 -7.69
CA ARG A 181 0.29 12.59 -7.04
C ARG A 181 0.50 12.01 -5.65
N ASN A 182 1.56 11.23 -5.44
CA ASN A 182 1.89 10.67 -4.13
C ASN A 182 2.46 11.74 -3.18
N ARG A 183 3.06 12.81 -3.71
CA ARG A 183 3.52 13.96 -2.92
C ARG A 183 2.34 14.79 -2.41
N SER A 184 1.29 15.02 -3.22
CA SER A 184 0.09 15.70 -2.75
C SER A 184 -0.67 14.87 -1.71
N LEU A 185 -0.82 13.56 -1.94
CA LEU A 185 -1.49 12.64 -1.01
C LEU A 185 -0.71 12.45 0.30
N SER A 186 0.63 12.37 0.26
CA SER A 186 1.44 12.31 1.49
C SER A 186 1.36 13.60 2.31
N VAL A 187 1.41 14.77 1.66
CA VAL A 187 1.17 16.07 2.33
C VAL A 187 -0.25 16.13 2.91
N PHE A 188 -1.23 15.59 2.21
CA PHE A 188 -2.61 15.51 2.67
C PHE A 188 -2.77 14.60 3.90
N LEU A 189 -2.14 13.42 3.90
CA LEU A 189 -2.12 12.52 5.05
C LEU A 189 -1.44 13.13 6.28
N ILE A 190 -0.35 13.89 6.07
CA ILE A 190 0.28 14.69 7.13
C ILE A 190 -0.71 15.75 7.66
N ARG A 191 -1.48 16.41 6.79
CA ARG A 191 -2.55 17.35 7.19
C ARG A 191 -3.70 16.67 7.93
N MET A 192 -3.97 15.40 7.64
CA MET A 192 -4.89 14.54 8.40
C MET A 192 -4.25 13.97 9.68
N MET A 193 -2.99 14.31 9.95
CA MET A 193 -2.22 13.87 11.13
C MET A 193 -2.01 12.35 11.18
N VAL A 194 -1.94 11.73 10.00
CA VAL A 194 -1.54 10.33 9.85
C VAL A 194 -0.01 10.23 9.99
N PRO A 195 0.49 9.36 10.89
CA PRO A 195 1.93 9.16 11.06
C PRO A 195 2.60 8.72 9.75
N PRO A 196 3.83 9.21 9.44
CA PRO A 196 4.53 8.85 8.20
C PRO A 196 4.67 7.34 7.97
N LYS A 197 4.78 6.55 9.05
CA LYS A 197 4.83 5.08 8.99
C LYS A 197 3.54 4.47 8.44
N LEU A 198 2.38 5.03 8.81
CA LEU A 198 1.06 4.58 8.34
C LEU A 198 0.78 5.05 6.91
N THR A 199 1.31 6.23 6.54
CA THR A 199 1.18 6.81 5.20
C THR A 199 1.58 5.84 4.08
N VAL A 200 2.66 5.07 4.26
CA VAL A 200 3.14 4.10 3.26
C VAL A 200 2.14 2.95 3.01
N TYR A 201 1.31 2.61 4.00
CA TYR A 201 0.32 1.53 3.89
C TYR A 201 -1.03 2.01 3.39
N ILE A 202 -1.39 3.27 3.68
CA ILE A 202 -2.67 3.85 3.31
C ILE A 202 -2.65 4.39 1.87
N LEU A 203 -1.52 4.98 1.44
CA LEU A 203 -1.39 5.57 0.10
C LEU A 203 -1.76 4.64 -1.07
N PRO A 204 -1.35 3.36 -1.09
CA PRO A 204 -1.72 2.44 -2.17
C PRO A 204 -3.23 2.15 -2.24
N LEU A 205 -3.92 2.25 -1.10
CA LEU A 205 -5.33 1.92 -0.94
C LEU A 205 -6.25 3.04 -1.43
N PHE A 206 -5.71 4.25 -1.62
CA PHE A 206 -6.47 5.38 -2.18
C PHE A 206 -6.78 5.27 -3.67
N ARG A 207 -6.16 4.33 -4.40
CA ARG A 207 -6.51 4.07 -5.81
C ARG A 207 -7.84 3.33 -5.99
N TYR A 208 -8.50 2.96 -4.89
CA TYR A 208 -9.68 2.08 -4.89
C TYR A 208 -10.94 2.77 -4.35
N ASP A 209 -10.99 4.11 -4.39
CA ASP A 209 -12.13 4.91 -3.94
C ASP A 209 -12.63 4.55 -2.52
N MET A 210 -11.69 4.13 -1.66
CA MET A 210 -11.99 3.77 -0.28
C MET A 210 -12.09 5.02 0.59
N VAL A 211 -12.93 4.91 1.61
CA VAL A 211 -13.16 5.95 2.60
C VAL A 211 -12.20 5.76 3.77
N PHE A 212 -11.35 6.76 4.02
CA PHE A 212 -10.43 6.74 5.16
C PHE A 212 -11.00 7.51 6.34
N VAL A 213 -11.03 6.85 7.51
CA VAL A 213 -11.60 7.35 8.76
C VAL A 213 -10.58 7.25 9.89
N PRO A 214 -9.77 8.29 10.14
CA PRO A 214 -8.90 8.34 11.32
C PRO A 214 -9.67 8.82 12.56
N PHE A 215 -9.32 8.23 13.69
CA PHE A 215 -9.66 8.71 15.03
C PHE A 215 -8.50 9.53 15.59
N THR A 216 -8.69 10.84 15.59
CA THR A 216 -7.72 11.80 16.12
C THR A 216 -8.22 12.37 17.43
N GLY A 217 -7.31 12.68 18.35
CA GLY A 217 -7.62 13.32 19.62
C GLY A 217 -6.48 14.21 20.08
N ILE A 218 -6.63 14.80 21.25
CA ILE A 218 -5.60 15.59 21.91
C ILE A 218 -5.13 14.82 23.15
N ASP A 219 -3.82 14.62 23.29
CA ASP A 219 -3.23 13.98 24.47
C ASP A 219 -3.05 14.96 25.64
N ASN A 220 -2.53 14.47 26.76
CA ASN A 220 -2.29 15.27 27.97
C ASN A 220 -1.23 16.36 27.77
N HIS A 221 -0.42 16.28 26.71
CA HIS A 221 0.59 17.27 26.33
C HIS A 221 0.07 18.27 25.29
N LYS A 222 -1.26 18.30 25.06
CA LYS A 222 -1.90 19.16 24.05
C LYS A 222 -1.42 18.86 22.62
N LYS A 223 -0.86 17.66 22.38
CA LYS A 223 -0.47 17.20 21.05
C LYS A 223 -1.63 16.45 20.42
N TYR A 224 -1.81 16.67 19.13
CA TYR A 224 -2.75 15.87 18.35
C TYR A 224 -2.19 14.48 18.13
N VAL A 225 -2.98 13.45 18.42
CA VAL A 225 -2.59 12.05 18.30
C VAL A 225 -3.67 11.30 17.53
N THR A 226 -3.26 10.59 16.48
CA THR A 226 -4.09 9.58 15.83
C THR A 226 -3.89 8.27 16.57
N PHE A 227 -4.92 7.79 17.24
CA PHE A 227 -4.86 6.60 18.09
C PHE A 227 -5.63 5.41 17.49
N GLY A 228 -6.25 5.60 16.33
CA GLY A 228 -6.82 4.54 15.50
C GLY A 228 -7.20 5.06 14.13
N ASP A 229 -7.34 4.17 13.16
CA ASP A 229 -7.88 4.47 11.85
C ASP A 229 -8.61 3.27 11.25
N ARG A 230 -9.40 3.53 10.20
CA ARG A 230 -10.03 2.48 9.40
C ARG A 230 -10.18 2.92 7.96
N LEU A 231 -10.06 1.95 7.06
CA LEU A 231 -10.49 2.06 5.67
C LEU A 231 -11.82 1.33 5.49
N LEU A 232 -12.78 2.02 4.90
CA LEU A 232 -14.12 1.51 4.58
C LEU A 232 -14.27 1.48 3.06
N SER A 233 -14.97 0.48 2.53
CA SER A 233 -15.20 0.38 1.08
C SER A 233 -16.15 1.46 0.55
N LYS A 234 -17.03 1.99 1.40
CA LYS A 234 -17.97 3.06 1.07
C LYS A 234 -18.44 3.80 2.33
N GLU A 235 -19.05 4.96 2.13
CA GLU A 235 -19.81 5.64 3.19
C GLU A 235 -21.13 4.88 3.39
N GLY A 236 -21.39 4.39 4.61
CA GLY A 236 -22.57 3.57 4.88
C GLY A 236 -22.83 3.42 6.38
N ILE A 237 -24.10 3.38 6.76
CA ILE A 237 -24.52 3.37 8.17
C ILE A 237 -24.04 2.11 8.89
N ASP A 238 -24.09 0.97 8.22
CA ASP A 238 -23.64 -0.31 8.80
C ASP A 238 -22.13 -0.31 9.05
N LEU A 239 -21.35 0.24 8.11
CA LEU A 239 -19.90 0.33 8.19
C LEU A 239 -19.45 1.27 9.30
N TYR A 240 -20.07 2.45 9.40
CA TYR A 240 -19.78 3.38 10.49
C TYR A 240 -20.23 2.85 11.85
N THR A 241 -21.41 2.22 11.92
CA THR A 241 -21.90 1.59 13.16
C THR A 241 -20.94 0.50 13.63
N TRP A 242 -20.47 -0.36 12.73
CA TRP A 242 -19.47 -1.38 13.05
C TRP A 242 -18.15 -0.75 13.53
N LEU A 243 -17.70 0.30 12.85
CA LEU A 243 -16.47 1.02 13.19
C LEU A 243 -16.55 1.64 14.60
N LEU A 244 -17.66 2.32 14.92
CA LEU A 244 -17.89 2.93 16.22
C LEU A 244 -18.06 1.89 17.34
N LYS A 245 -18.72 0.75 17.05
CA LYS A 245 -18.79 -0.38 18.00
C LYS A 245 -17.42 -0.98 18.27
N SER A 246 -16.59 -1.10 17.23
CA SER A 246 -15.22 -1.58 17.36
C SER A 246 -14.37 -0.64 18.22
N PHE A 247 -14.55 0.67 18.04
CA PHE A 247 -13.97 1.68 18.91
C PHE A 247 -14.41 1.49 20.36
N LEU A 248 -15.72 1.39 20.61
CA LEU A 248 -16.24 1.23 21.97
C LEU A 248 -15.68 -0.02 22.66
N LYS A 249 -15.59 -1.13 21.92
CA LYS A 249 -15.00 -2.38 22.39
C LYS A 249 -13.51 -2.22 22.76
N ALA A 250 -12.76 -1.46 21.98
CA ALA A 250 -11.32 -1.26 22.21
C ALA A 250 -11.03 -0.29 23.37
N PHE A 251 -11.81 0.80 23.48
CA PHE A 251 -11.57 1.86 24.48
C PHE A 251 -12.38 1.68 25.76
N GLY A 252 -13.37 0.78 25.78
CA GLY A 252 -14.23 0.47 26.92
C GLY A 252 -15.22 1.57 27.32
N LYS A 253 -15.11 2.77 26.71
CA LYS A 253 -15.97 3.92 26.98
C LYS A 253 -16.16 4.76 25.73
N GLN A 254 -17.32 5.40 25.63
CA GLN A 254 -17.58 6.38 24.59
C GLN A 254 -16.84 7.71 24.88
N PRO A 255 -16.53 8.50 23.85
CA PRO A 255 -15.94 9.82 24.03
C PRO A 255 -16.91 10.81 24.69
N ILE A 256 -16.40 11.91 25.24
CA ILE A 256 -17.25 12.98 25.79
C ILE A 256 -17.80 13.85 24.65
N LEU A 257 -16.93 14.14 23.66
CA LEU A 257 -17.23 14.98 22.52
C LEU A 257 -16.69 14.31 21.26
N VAL A 258 -17.56 14.19 20.26
CA VAL A 258 -17.22 13.73 18.91
C VAL A 258 -17.36 14.90 17.96
N LEU A 259 -16.25 15.30 17.36
CA LEU A 259 -16.23 16.22 16.23
C LEU A 259 -16.21 15.39 14.95
N SER A 260 -17.15 15.61 14.04
CA SER A 260 -17.16 14.94 12.73
C SER A 260 -17.34 15.91 11.57
N ASP A 261 -17.17 15.39 10.36
CA ASP A 261 -17.50 16.11 9.14
C ASP A 261 -19.02 16.11 8.90
N LYS A 262 -19.49 16.91 7.94
CA LYS A 262 -20.91 16.96 7.54
C LYS A 262 -21.26 15.72 6.70
N ASP A 263 -21.58 14.63 7.38
CA ASP A 263 -22.10 13.38 6.80
C ASP A 263 -23.32 12.92 7.63
N PRO A 264 -24.53 12.85 7.04
CA PRO A 264 -25.74 12.43 7.74
C PRO A 264 -25.66 10.98 8.23
N THR A 265 -25.00 10.11 7.48
CA THR A 265 -24.84 8.69 7.79
C THR A 265 -23.99 8.50 9.04
N MET A 266 -22.89 9.26 9.13
CA MET A 266 -22.02 9.25 10.29
C MET A 266 -22.69 9.86 11.52
N LYS A 267 -23.45 10.95 11.36
CA LYS A 267 -24.26 11.55 12.43
C LYS A 267 -25.22 10.52 13.04
N ASN A 268 -25.98 9.82 12.21
CA ASN A 268 -26.93 8.81 12.67
C ASN A 268 -26.22 7.64 13.37
N SER A 269 -25.08 7.19 12.83
CA SER A 269 -24.29 6.13 13.43
C SER A 269 -23.72 6.52 14.80
N ILE A 270 -23.24 7.76 14.94
CA ILE A 270 -22.75 8.30 16.22
C ILE A 270 -23.88 8.37 17.24
N ALA A 271 -25.06 8.89 16.85
CA ALA A 271 -26.21 8.95 17.76
C ALA A 271 -26.66 7.56 18.23
N ASN A 272 -26.56 6.54 17.36
CA ASN A 272 -26.95 5.17 17.69
C ASN A 272 -25.94 4.45 18.60
N VAL A 273 -24.63 4.71 18.44
CA VAL A 273 -23.57 3.97 19.16
C VAL A 273 -23.07 4.73 20.39
N PHE A 274 -23.11 6.06 20.37
CA PHE A 274 -22.60 6.95 21.40
C PHE A 274 -23.69 7.91 21.91
N PRO A 275 -24.74 7.41 22.58
CA PRO A 275 -25.91 8.21 22.93
C PRO A 275 -25.61 9.35 23.92
N ASP A 276 -24.68 9.16 24.86
CA ASP A 276 -24.32 10.22 25.84
C ASP A 276 -23.11 11.06 25.41
N SER A 277 -22.57 10.81 24.21
CA SER A 277 -21.54 11.68 23.64
C SER A 277 -22.16 12.92 23.01
N ILE A 278 -21.55 14.07 23.27
CA ILE A 278 -21.93 15.30 22.56
C ILE A 278 -21.36 15.21 21.13
N HIS A 279 -22.23 15.25 20.12
CA HIS A 279 -21.81 15.31 18.72
C HIS A 279 -21.84 16.75 18.19
N ARG A 280 -20.77 17.17 17.50
CA ARG A 280 -20.66 18.48 16.84
C ARG A 280 -19.96 18.35 15.49
N LEU A 281 -20.23 19.28 14.60
CA LEU A 281 -19.51 19.38 13.34
C LEU A 281 -18.16 20.08 13.54
N CYS A 282 -17.12 19.61 12.86
CA CYS A 282 -15.79 20.21 12.92
C CYS A 282 -15.76 21.54 12.16
N MET A 283 -15.56 22.65 12.89
CA MET A 283 -15.51 24.00 12.31
C MET A 283 -14.45 24.14 11.21
N ARG A 284 -13.25 23.61 11.42
CA ARG A 284 -12.17 23.64 10.42
C ARG A 284 -12.59 22.97 9.10
N HIS A 285 -13.41 21.92 9.17
CA HIS A 285 -13.87 21.22 7.98
C HIS A 285 -14.97 21.99 7.26
N ILE A 286 -15.89 22.62 8.01
CA ILE A 286 -16.88 23.56 7.47
C ILE A 286 -16.15 24.70 6.76
N THR A 287 -15.23 25.39 7.44
CA THR A 287 -14.52 26.54 6.89
C THR A 287 -13.62 26.19 5.71
N SER A 288 -13.04 24.99 5.67
CA SER A 288 -12.27 24.53 4.51
C SER A 288 -13.10 24.25 3.25
N LYS A 289 -14.41 24.00 3.40
CA LYS A 289 -15.35 23.71 2.29
C LYS A 289 -16.20 24.92 1.88
N LEU A 290 -16.11 26.04 2.62
CA LEU A 290 -16.80 27.29 2.27
C LEU A 290 -16.23 27.98 1.01
N PRO A 291 -14.89 28.06 0.79
CA PRO A 291 -14.32 28.73 -0.38
C PRO A 291 -14.75 28.17 -1.73
N SER A 292 -15.07 26.88 -1.79
CA SER A 292 -15.50 26.21 -3.02
C SER A 292 -17.00 26.33 -3.30
N LYS A 293 -17.78 26.90 -2.37
CA LYS A 293 -19.25 26.95 -2.47
C LYS A 293 -19.84 28.36 -2.34
N VAL A 294 -19.00 29.36 -2.07
CA VAL A 294 -19.42 30.73 -1.80
C VAL A 294 -18.50 31.69 -2.55
N THR A 295 -19.08 32.68 -3.23
CA THR A 295 -18.33 33.73 -3.93
C THR A 295 -17.47 34.54 -2.94
N ILE A 296 -16.27 34.95 -3.38
CA ILE A 296 -15.18 35.52 -2.56
C ILE A 296 -15.65 36.65 -1.60
N PHE A 297 -16.65 37.43 -2.00
CA PHE A 297 -17.19 38.55 -1.21
C PHE A 297 -17.84 38.14 0.13
N HIS A 298 -18.49 36.97 0.20
CA HIS A 298 -19.14 36.50 1.43
C HIS A 298 -18.17 35.76 2.37
N LEU A 299 -16.99 35.34 1.91
CA LEU A 299 -15.98 34.69 2.75
C LEU A 299 -15.27 35.68 3.67
N ILE A 300 -15.01 36.89 3.20
CA ILE A 300 -14.30 37.92 3.97
C ILE A 300 -15.15 38.34 5.17
N SER A 301 -16.46 38.58 4.99
CA SER A 301 -17.37 38.96 6.09
C SER A 301 -17.59 37.84 7.12
N PHE A 302 -17.59 36.58 6.68
CA PHE A 302 -17.75 35.42 7.57
C PHE A 302 -16.47 35.06 8.37
N GLN A 303 -15.29 35.29 7.78
CA GLN A 303 -14.02 35.12 8.50
C GLN A 303 -13.82 36.19 9.58
N SER A 304 -14.17 37.44 9.28
CA SER A 304 -14.08 38.55 10.24
C SER A 304 -14.94 38.33 11.49
N THR A 305 -16.13 37.74 11.33
CA THR A 305 -17.06 37.45 12.43
C THR A 305 -16.69 36.22 13.26
N LEU A 306 -15.95 35.26 12.69
CA LEU A 306 -15.41 34.11 13.44
C LEU A 306 -14.17 34.46 14.26
N HIS A 307 -13.37 35.46 13.83
CA HIS A 307 -12.20 35.93 14.58
C HIS A 307 -12.55 36.86 15.75
N SER A 308 -13.79 37.35 15.82
CA SER A 308 -14.30 38.21 16.89
C SER A 308 -15.07 37.47 17.99
N LEU A 309 -15.13 36.13 17.93
CA LEU A 309 -15.72 35.23 18.95
C LEU A 309 -14.61 34.48 19.68
#